data_AF-W2T7K1-F1
#
_entry.id   AF-W2T7K1-F1
#
_cell.length_a   1.000
_cell.length_b   1.000
_cell.length_c   1.000
_cell.angle_alpha   90.00
_cell.angle_beta   90.00
_cell.angle_gamma   90.00
#
_symmetry.space_group_name_H-M   'P 1'
#
loop_
_entity.id
_entity.type
_entity.pdbx_description
1 polymer ?
#
loop_
_entity_poly.entity_id
_entity_poly.type
_entity_poly.pdbx_seq_one_letter_code
_entity_poly.pdbx_strand_id
1 'polypeptide(L)'
;VSAELRHKETVVSALALAVRWFTSRGLREFDDLFLACFMVRLLETNVIVKQQDLLTVLKNFFLAIVNWDTSIVTGFHPDNLEDDIILAHLAAFPVVFLDNTGYWNIANAISKDSLLLAKADLSRSLTSLGDCLAFDTLFLEQHHVFSSFDHYFRLDLSTENKELLCKNSDFIVDTVNYDDRLNRFINKLSTRINECMGERFDNMYIQRLAVENKVS
;
A
#
# COMPACT_ATOMS: atom_id res chain seq x y z
N VAL A 1 -21.50 -4.21 -29.01
CA VAL A 1 -20.54 -3.55 -28.09
C VAL A 1 -19.15 -3.68 -28.71
N SER A 2 -18.46 -2.57 -28.97
CA SER A 2 -17.12 -2.60 -29.58
C SER A 2 -16.11 -3.27 -28.63
N ALA A 3 -15.03 -3.84 -29.18
CA ALA A 3 -13.98 -4.48 -28.38
C ALA A 3 -13.34 -3.51 -27.37
N GLU A 4 -13.26 -2.23 -27.72
CA GLU A 4 -12.73 -1.18 -26.83
C GLU A 4 -13.66 -0.88 -25.65
N LEU A 5 -14.97 -0.87 -25.87
CA LEU A 5 -15.96 -0.73 -24.80
C LEU A 5 -15.91 -1.92 -23.84
N ARG A 6 -15.82 -3.14 -24.36
CA ARG A 6 -15.68 -4.36 -23.53
C ARG A 6 -14.38 -4.36 -22.72
N HIS A 7 -13.27 -3.95 -23.31
CA HIS A 7 -12.01 -3.86 -22.58
C HIS A 7 -12.09 -2.86 -21.41
N LYS A 8 -12.71 -1.70 -21.66
CA LYS A 8 -12.93 -0.69 -20.61
C LYS A 8 -13.78 -1.25 -19.46
N GLU A 9 -14.84 -1.99 -19.77
CA GLU A 9 -15.68 -2.67 -18.76
C GLU A 9 -14.88 -3.71 -17.96
N THR A 10 -14.06 -4.53 -18.63
CA THR A 10 -13.21 -5.54 -17.96
C THR A 10 -12.20 -4.88 -17.02
N VAL A 11 -11.50 -3.84 -17.47
CA VAL A 11 -10.51 -3.12 -16.65
C VAL A 11 -11.16 -2.47 -15.43
N VAL A 12 -12.30 -1.80 -15.62
CA VAL A 12 -13.03 -1.16 -14.52
C VAL A 12 -13.53 -2.20 -13.52
N SER A 13 -14.03 -3.34 -14.00
CA SER A 13 -14.47 -4.44 -13.13
C SER A 13 -13.30 -5.05 -12.35
N ALA A 14 -12.14 -5.23 -12.99
CA ALA A 14 -10.94 -5.72 -12.34
C ALA A 14 -10.46 -4.74 -11.26
N LEU A 15 -10.44 -3.44 -11.56
CA LEU A 15 -10.09 -2.41 -10.61
C LEU A 15 -11.05 -2.39 -9.42
N ALA A 16 -12.36 -2.50 -9.65
CA ALA A 16 -13.35 -2.57 -8.57
C ALA A 16 -13.12 -3.78 -7.64
N LEU A 17 -12.81 -4.95 -8.21
CA LEU A 17 -12.47 -6.14 -7.43
C LEU A 17 -11.14 -5.97 -6.66
N ALA A 18 -10.13 -5.34 -7.27
CA ALA A 18 -8.87 -5.04 -6.61
C ALA A 18 -9.07 -4.08 -5.42
N VAL A 19 -9.76 -2.95 -5.65
CA VAL A 19 -10.15 -1.99 -4.59
C VAL A 19 -10.89 -2.71 -3.47
N ARG A 20 -11.86 -3.56 -3.82
CA ARG A 20 -12.61 -4.33 -2.84
C ARG A 20 -11.72 -5.27 -2.03
N TRP A 21 -10.76 -5.94 -2.68
CA TRP A 21 -9.81 -6.84 -2.02
C TRP A 21 -8.95 -6.10 -0.98
N PHE A 22 -8.42 -4.92 -1.31
CA PHE A 22 -7.62 -4.10 -0.37
C PHE A 22 -8.47 -3.55 0.77
N THR A 23 -9.66 -3.05 0.45
CA THR A 23 -10.60 -2.51 1.42
C THR A 23 -11.04 -3.57 2.43
N SER A 24 -11.33 -4.79 1.97
CA SER A 24 -11.79 -5.87 2.85
C SER A 24 -10.72 -6.36 3.82
N ARG A 25 -9.44 -6.07 3.54
CA ARG A 25 -8.29 -6.37 4.40
C ARG A 25 -7.83 -5.17 5.24
N GLY A 26 -8.54 -4.03 5.14
CA GLY A 26 -8.22 -2.83 5.91
C GLY A 26 -6.90 -2.14 5.51
N LEU A 27 -6.36 -2.46 4.33
CA LEU A 27 -5.12 -1.87 3.80
C LEU A 27 -5.39 -0.50 3.16
N ARG A 28 -5.80 0.47 3.97
CA ARG A 28 -6.29 1.79 3.53
C ARG A 28 -5.26 2.65 2.80
N GLU A 29 -3.97 2.34 2.96
CA GLU A 29 -2.88 3.06 2.30
C GLU A 29 -2.83 2.75 0.79
N PHE A 30 -3.45 1.65 0.36
CA PHE A 30 -3.71 1.30 -1.04
C PHE A 30 -5.06 1.89 -1.45
N ASP A 31 -5.12 3.21 -1.55
CA ASP A 31 -6.35 3.93 -1.85
C ASP A 31 -6.78 3.80 -3.33
N ASP A 32 -8.00 4.24 -3.62
CA ASP A 32 -8.59 4.16 -4.96
C ASP A 32 -7.75 4.92 -6.02
N LEU A 33 -7.11 6.02 -5.61
CA LEU A 33 -6.28 6.83 -6.51
C LEU A 33 -5.02 6.06 -6.90
N PHE A 34 -4.28 5.54 -5.91
CA PHE A 34 -3.10 4.72 -6.14
C PHE A 34 -3.44 3.50 -6.99
N LEU A 35 -4.49 2.74 -6.65
CA LEU A 35 -4.88 1.53 -7.38
C LEU A 35 -5.28 1.83 -8.82
N ALA A 36 -5.98 2.93 -9.07
CA ALA A 36 -6.31 3.38 -10.42
C ALA A 36 -5.06 3.78 -11.21
N CYS A 37 -4.16 4.57 -10.61
CA CYS A 37 -2.88 4.93 -11.23
C CYS A 37 -2.02 3.70 -11.54
N PHE A 38 -1.94 2.75 -10.62
CA PHE A 38 -1.21 1.50 -10.84
C PHE A 38 -1.81 0.71 -12.01
N MET A 39 -3.15 0.60 -12.09
CA MET A 39 -3.83 -0.04 -13.22
C MET A 39 -3.51 0.63 -14.56
N VAL A 40 -3.54 1.97 -14.61
CA VAL A 40 -3.18 2.74 -15.81
C VAL A 40 -1.73 2.48 -16.22
N ARG A 41 -0.80 2.43 -15.26
CA ARG A 41 0.60 2.13 -15.53
C ARG A 41 0.79 0.72 -16.13
N LEU A 42 0.02 -0.27 -15.68
CA LEU A 42 0.04 -1.62 -16.24
C LEU A 42 -0.53 -1.68 -17.67
N LEU A 43 -1.47 -0.80 -18.00
CA LEU A 43 -1.95 -0.63 -19.38
C LEU A 43 -0.86 0.00 -20.28
N GLU A 44 -0.18 1.04 -19.81
CA GLU A 44 0.89 1.71 -20.58
C GLU A 44 2.11 0.80 -20.83
N THR A 45 2.46 -0.05 -19.85
CA THR A 45 3.53 -1.05 -19.98
C THR A 45 3.12 -2.30 -20.74
N ASN A 46 1.86 -2.39 -21.21
CA ASN A 46 1.30 -3.58 -21.86
C ASN A 46 1.34 -4.86 -21.01
N VAL A 47 1.40 -4.74 -19.68
CA VAL A 47 1.17 -5.87 -18.76
C VAL A 47 -0.30 -6.29 -18.82
N ILE A 48 -1.19 -5.31 -18.93
CA ILE A 48 -2.62 -5.50 -19.17
C ILE A 48 -2.94 -5.07 -20.60
N VAL A 49 -3.58 -5.95 -21.37
CA VAL A 49 -3.86 -5.72 -22.80
C VAL A 49 -5.35 -5.81 -23.16
N LYS A 50 -5.73 -5.20 -24.28
CA LYS A 50 -7.14 -5.01 -24.70
C LYS A 50 -8.01 -6.29 -24.78
N GLN A 51 -7.41 -7.47 -24.89
CA GLN A 51 -8.13 -8.74 -25.12
C GLN A 51 -8.12 -9.69 -23.92
N GLN A 52 -7.56 -9.29 -22.78
CA GLN A 52 -7.57 -10.14 -21.59
C GLN A 52 -8.96 -10.22 -20.95
N ASP A 53 -9.30 -11.42 -20.48
CA ASP A 53 -10.48 -11.62 -19.64
C ASP A 53 -10.24 -11.07 -18.23
N LEU A 54 -11.33 -10.88 -17.48
CA LEU A 54 -11.33 -10.30 -16.14
C LEU A 54 -10.35 -10.99 -15.18
N LEU A 55 -10.30 -12.33 -15.19
CA LEU A 55 -9.46 -13.10 -14.28
C LEU A 55 -7.99 -12.90 -14.62
N THR A 56 -7.65 -12.85 -15.91
CA THR A 56 -6.28 -12.57 -16.37
C THR A 56 -5.84 -11.14 -16.01
N VAL A 57 -6.71 -10.15 -16.19
CA VAL A 57 -6.42 -8.76 -15.77
C VAL A 57 -6.14 -8.69 -14.27
N LEU A 58 -6.99 -9.33 -13.45
CA LEU A 58 -6.85 -9.34 -11.99
C LEU A 58 -5.60 -10.10 -11.53
N LYS A 59 -5.28 -11.24 -12.16
CA LYS A 59 -4.03 -11.99 -11.92
C LYS A 59 -2.82 -11.12 -12.19
N ASN A 60 -2.78 -10.44 -13.33
CA ASN A 60 -1.65 -9.58 -13.70
C ASN A 60 -1.52 -8.39 -12.75
N PHE A 61 -2.64 -7.78 -12.34
CA PHE A 61 -2.64 -6.70 -11.37
C PHE A 61 -2.06 -7.14 -10.01
N PHE A 62 -2.54 -8.27 -9.47
CA PHE A 62 -2.02 -8.81 -8.21
C PHE A 62 -0.56 -9.23 -8.31
N LEU A 63 -0.16 -9.90 -9.39
CA LEU A 63 1.24 -10.28 -9.63
C LEU A 63 2.16 -9.07 -9.73
N ALA A 64 1.70 -7.98 -10.36
CA ALA A 64 2.48 -6.76 -10.47
C ALA A 64 2.77 -6.13 -9.10
N ILE A 65 1.80 -6.13 -8.18
CA ILE A 65 2.02 -5.65 -6.80
C ILE A 65 2.94 -6.60 -6.03
N VAL A 66 2.72 -7.93 -6.13
CA VAL A 66 3.58 -8.95 -5.49
C VAL A 66 5.04 -8.78 -5.91
N ASN A 67 5.28 -8.63 -7.21
CA ASN A 67 6.61 -8.53 -7.80
C ASN A 67 7.14 -7.10 -7.87
N TRP A 68 6.47 -6.12 -7.25
CA TRP A 68 6.87 -4.73 -7.36
C TRP A 68 8.26 -4.51 -6.73
N ASP A 69 9.24 -4.18 -7.56
CA ASP A 69 10.57 -3.80 -7.11
C ASP A 69 10.57 -2.36 -6.61
N THR A 70 10.77 -2.18 -5.29
CA THR A 70 10.81 -0.87 -4.64
C THR A 70 12.21 -0.25 -4.62
N SER A 71 13.22 -0.94 -5.15
CA SER A 71 14.57 -0.38 -5.29
C SER A 71 14.68 0.60 -6.46
N ILE A 72 13.72 0.55 -7.37
CA ILE A 72 13.61 1.44 -8.52
C ILE A 72 12.35 2.29 -8.42
N VAL A 73 12.43 3.51 -8.95
CA VAL A 73 11.26 4.37 -9.07
C VAL A 73 10.33 3.80 -10.13
N THR A 74 9.04 3.75 -9.82
CA THR A 74 7.96 3.42 -10.75
C THR A 74 7.05 4.64 -10.91
N GLY A 75 6.24 4.68 -11.97
CA GLY A 75 5.21 5.70 -12.12
C GLY A 75 5.13 6.24 -13.54
N PHE A 76 4.64 7.48 -13.66
CA PHE A 76 4.45 8.20 -14.91
C PHE A 76 5.50 9.27 -15.17
N HIS A 77 6.51 9.37 -14.30
CA HIS A 77 7.53 10.41 -14.36
C HIS A 77 8.21 10.45 -15.73
N PRO A 78 8.66 11.63 -16.17
CA PRO A 78 9.28 11.75 -17.47
C PRO A 78 10.67 11.10 -17.46
N ASP A 79 11.10 10.62 -18.63
CA ASP A 79 12.39 9.93 -18.81
C ASP A 79 13.60 10.84 -18.53
N ASN A 80 13.41 12.16 -18.59
CA ASN A 80 14.44 13.18 -18.36
C ASN A 80 14.39 13.79 -16.95
N LEU A 81 13.69 13.15 -16.01
CA LEU A 81 13.71 13.59 -14.61
C LEU A 81 15.15 13.52 -14.07
N GLU A 82 15.56 14.54 -13.32
CA GLU A 82 16.93 14.62 -12.77
C GLU A 82 17.19 13.50 -11.76
N ASP A 83 18.35 12.85 -11.86
CA ASP A 83 18.74 11.73 -10.99
C ASP A 83 18.72 12.11 -9.51
N ASP A 84 19.07 13.36 -9.17
CA ASP A 84 19.05 13.87 -7.80
C ASP A 84 17.63 13.83 -7.20
N ILE A 85 16.59 14.07 -8.01
CA ILE A 85 15.18 14.00 -7.58
C ILE A 85 14.79 12.54 -7.32
N ILE A 86 15.19 11.62 -8.21
CA ILE A 86 14.95 10.18 -8.07
C ILE A 86 15.60 9.65 -6.79
N LEU A 87 16.87 10.00 -6.58
CA LEU A 87 17.63 9.62 -5.39
C LEU A 87 17.00 10.19 -4.11
N ALA A 88 16.54 11.43 -4.14
CA ALA A 88 15.85 12.05 -3.00
C ALA A 88 14.56 11.29 -2.65
N HIS A 89 13.75 10.88 -3.63
CA HIS A 89 12.55 10.09 -3.39
C HIS A 89 12.87 8.71 -2.80
N LEU A 90 13.83 7.98 -3.38
CA LEU A 90 14.22 6.66 -2.90
C LEU A 90 14.84 6.71 -1.50
N ALA A 91 15.51 7.80 -1.15
CA ALA A 91 16.05 8.01 0.21
C ALA A 91 14.94 8.34 1.22
N ALA A 92 13.89 9.05 0.81
CA ALA A 92 12.84 9.54 1.70
C ALA A 92 11.69 8.54 1.90
N PHE A 93 11.36 7.73 0.89
CA PHE A 93 10.19 6.86 0.91
C PHE A 93 10.54 5.39 0.66
N PRO A 94 9.92 4.45 1.38
CA PRO A 94 10.15 3.02 1.16
C PRO A 94 9.53 2.51 -0.16
N VAL A 95 8.52 3.21 -0.67
CA VAL A 95 7.79 2.88 -1.89
C VAL A 95 7.62 4.16 -2.70
N VAL A 96 8.02 4.12 -3.97
CA VAL A 96 8.00 5.30 -4.84
C VAL A 96 7.20 5.00 -6.11
N PHE A 97 6.04 5.65 -6.23
CA PHE A 97 5.23 5.71 -7.44
C PHE A 97 5.00 7.17 -7.81
N LEU A 98 5.72 7.68 -8.81
CA LEU A 98 5.67 9.10 -9.17
C LEU A 98 4.55 9.41 -10.17
N ASP A 99 3.99 10.61 -10.05
CA ASP A 99 3.12 11.22 -11.04
C ASP A 99 3.88 11.62 -12.31
N ASN A 100 3.17 12.20 -13.28
CA ASN A 100 3.75 12.61 -14.57
C ASN A 100 4.69 13.82 -14.47
N THR A 101 4.66 14.57 -13.36
CA THR A 101 5.62 15.65 -13.12
C THR A 101 6.93 15.13 -12.52
N GLY A 102 6.88 13.98 -11.84
CA GLY A 102 8.01 13.41 -11.12
C GLY A 102 8.22 13.99 -9.73
N TYR A 103 7.38 14.93 -9.29
CA TYR A 103 7.53 15.62 -7.99
C TYR A 103 6.56 15.12 -6.93
N TRP A 104 5.55 14.33 -7.32
CA TRP A 104 4.59 13.78 -6.37
C TRP A 104 4.63 12.26 -6.33
N ASN A 105 4.97 11.72 -5.16
CA ASN A 105 4.85 10.30 -4.87
C ASN A 105 3.40 9.95 -4.48
N ILE A 106 2.70 9.29 -5.40
CA ILE A 106 1.32 8.80 -5.24
C ILE A 106 1.27 7.67 -4.20
N ALA A 107 2.35 6.91 -4.03
CA ALA A 107 2.45 5.84 -3.04
C ALA A 107 2.98 6.30 -1.68
N ASN A 108 3.00 7.62 -1.39
CA ASN A 108 3.61 8.16 -0.17
C ASN A 108 3.03 7.62 1.15
N ALA A 109 1.78 7.18 1.14
CA ALA A 109 1.10 6.61 2.31
C ALA A 109 1.46 5.13 2.54
N ILE A 110 1.98 4.42 1.53
CA ILE A 110 2.27 3.00 1.61
C ILE A 110 3.60 2.80 2.34
N SER A 111 3.52 2.30 3.58
CA SER A 111 4.70 1.91 4.33
C SER A 111 5.33 0.62 3.78
N LYS A 112 6.60 0.38 4.12
CA LYS A 112 7.29 -0.89 3.80
C LYS A 112 6.53 -2.09 4.36
N ASP A 113 6.10 -1.98 5.62
CA ASP A 113 5.42 -3.04 6.36
C ASP A 113 4.07 -3.37 5.71
N SER A 114 3.30 -2.35 5.33
CA SER A 114 2.03 -2.50 4.61
C SER A 114 2.20 -3.16 3.25
N LEU A 115 3.25 -2.79 2.51
CA LEU A 115 3.54 -3.42 1.22
C LEU A 115 3.92 -4.90 1.40
N LEU A 116 4.76 -5.24 2.36
CA LEU A 116 5.14 -6.64 2.63
C LEU A 116 3.91 -7.49 2.99
N LEU A 117 3.03 -6.97 3.85
CA LEU A 117 1.78 -7.62 4.20
C LEU A 117 0.88 -7.83 2.97
N ALA A 118 0.70 -6.77 2.16
CA ALA A 118 -0.07 -6.85 0.91
C ALA A 118 0.51 -7.91 -0.04
N LYS A 119 1.84 -7.95 -0.21
CA LYS A 119 2.52 -8.94 -1.06
C LYS A 119 2.29 -10.37 -0.56
N ALA A 120 2.39 -10.61 0.74
CA ALA A 120 2.15 -11.93 1.32
C ALA A 120 0.69 -12.39 1.10
N ASP A 121 -0.28 -11.51 1.38
CA ASP A 121 -1.70 -11.80 1.23
C ASP A 121 -2.14 -11.97 -0.23
N LEU A 122 -1.60 -11.15 -1.13
CA LEU A 122 -1.83 -11.28 -2.56
C LEU A 122 -1.23 -12.57 -3.11
N SER A 123 -0.02 -12.94 -2.66
CA SER A 123 0.62 -14.20 -3.05
C SER A 123 -0.24 -15.41 -2.68
N ARG A 124 -0.83 -15.40 -1.49
CA ARG A 124 -1.82 -16.42 -1.08
C ARG A 124 -3.07 -16.36 -1.94
N SER A 125 -3.63 -15.16 -2.12
CA SER A 125 -4.87 -14.94 -2.89
C SER A 125 -4.74 -15.40 -4.35
N LEU A 126 -3.58 -15.22 -4.96
CA LEU A 126 -3.28 -15.67 -6.32
C LEU A 126 -3.44 -17.18 -6.51
N THR A 127 -3.15 -17.98 -5.48
CA THR A 127 -3.30 -19.45 -5.55
C THR A 127 -4.76 -19.89 -5.62
N SER A 128 -5.67 -19.11 -5.04
CA SER A 128 -7.11 -19.36 -5.03
C SER A 128 -7.85 -18.56 -6.11
N LEU A 129 -7.14 -17.73 -6.88
CA LEU A 129 -7.74 -16.82 -7.84
C LEU A 129 -8.25 -17.59 -9.07
N GLY A 130 -9.57 -17.73 -9.15
CA GLY A 130 -10.27 -18.54 -10.16
C GLY A 130 -11.04 -19.72 -9.57
N ASP A 131 -10.84 -20.03 -8.29
CA ASP A 131 -11.73 -20.90 -7.54
C ASP A 131 -13.02 -20.14 -7.18
N CYS A 132 -14.16 -20.64 -7.65
CA CYS A 132 -15.46 -20.03 -7.39
C CYS A 132 -15.83 -20.11 -5.90
N LEU A 133 -15.35 -21.13 -5.17
CA LEU A 133 -15.62 -21.29 -3.75
C LEU A 133 -14.84 -20.29 -2.88
N ALA A 134 -13.74 -19.74 -3.40
CA ALA A 134 -12.92 -18.75 -2.71
C ALA A 134 -13.39 -17.30 -2.94
N PHE A 135 -14.38 -17.07 -3.82
CA PHE A 135 -14.77 -15.73 -4.23
C PHE A 135 -15.22 -14.87 -3.04
N ASP A 136 -16.06 -15.43 -2.17
CA ASP A 136 -16.59 -14.71 -1.00
C ASP A 136 -15.46 -14.30 -0.05
N THR A 137 -14.56 -15.23 0.27
CA THR A 137 -13.38 -14.95 1.10
C THR A 137 -12.42 -13.95 0.46
N LEU A 138 -12.28 -13.96 -0.86
CA LEU A 138 -11.41 -13.04 -1.56
C LEU A 138 -11.97 -11.62 -1.63
N PHE A 139 -13.26 -11.44 -1.91
CA PHE A 139 -13.84 -10.14 -2.28
C PHE A 139 -15.02 -9.69 -1.42
N LEU A 140 -15.75 -10.57 -0.75
CA LEU A 140 -16.97 -10.18 -0.02
C LEU A 140 -16.74 -10.07 1.48
N GLU A 141 -16.05 -11.04 2.08
CA GLU A 141 -15.78 -11.09 3.51
C GLU A 141 -14.87 -9.96 3.94
N GLN A 142 -15.27 -9.26 5.01
CA GLN A 142 -14.44 -8.26 5.65
C GLN A 142 -13.53 -8.95 6.66
N HIS A 143 -12.24 -8.96 6.35
CA HIS A 143 -11.20 -9.48 7.23
C HIS A 143 -10.91 -8.43 8.28
N HIS A 144 -11.12 -8.77 9.55
CA HIS A 144 -10.64 -7.91 10.61
C HIS A 144 -9.12 -7.92 10.56
N VAL A 145 -8.49 -6.74 10.46
CA VAL A 145 -7.02 -6.62 10.49
C VAL A 145 -6.45 -7.40 11.69
N PHE A 146 -7.14 -7.34 12.84
CA PHE A 146 -6.78 -8.08 14.05
C PHE A 146 -7.12 -9.58 14.06
N SER A 147 -7.54 -10.17 12.95
CA SER A 147 -7.64 -11.62 12.80
C SER A 147 -6.49 -12.17 11.95
N SER A 148 -5.72 -11.29 11.30
CA SER A 148 -4.64 -11.66 10.38
C SER A 148 -3.28 -11.84 11.05
N PHE A 149 -3.15 -11.55 12.35
CA PHE A 149 -1.91 -11.67 13.12
C PHE A 149 -2.07 -12.59 14.35
N ASP A 150 -0.97 -13.20 14.77
CA ASP A 150 -0.92 -14.08 15.94
C ASP A 150 -0.85 -13.30 17.26
N HIS A 151 -0.32 -12.07 17.22
CA HIS A 151 -0.02 -11.26 18.40
C HIS A 151 -0.43 -9.81 18.21
N TYR A 152 -0.92 -9.22 19.30
CA TYR A 152 -1.42 -7.84 19.33
C TYR A 152 -0.83 -7.06 20.50
N PHE A 153 -0.30 -5.89 20.19
CA PHE A 153 0.18 -4.94 21.17
C PHE A 153 -0.52 -3.61 20.95
N ARG A 154 -1.09 -3.05 22.03
CA ARG A 154 -1.68 -1.72 22.01
C ARG A 154 -0.76 -0.77 22.77
N LEU A 155 -0.31 0.27 22.09
CA LEU A 155 0.47 1.35 22.69
C LEU A 155 -0.41 2.58 22.87
N ASP A 156 -0.83 2.86 24.10
CA ASP A 156 -1.55 4.09 24.43
C ASP A 156 -0.55 5.19 24.82
N LEU A 157 -0.46 6.23 23.98
CA LEU A 157 0.37 7.41 24.26
C LEU A 157 -0.43 8.42 25.11
N SER A 158 0.00 8.64 26.35
CA SER A 158 -0.53 9.72 27.19
C SER A 158 -0.28 11.10 26.57
N THR A 159 -1.02 12.11 27.01
CA THR A 159 -0.81 13.51 26.54
C THR A 159 0.63 13.97 26.79
N GLU A 160 1.19 13.63 27.95
CA GLU A 160 2.58 13.94 28.29
C GLU A 160 3.58 13.25 27.35
N ASN A 161 3.37 11.97 27.02
CA ASN A 161 4.20 11.25 26.06
C ASN A 161 4.13 11.88 24.66
N LYS A 162 2.95 12.34 24.24
CA LYS A 162 2.77 13.07 22.96
C LYS A 162 3.50 14.41 22.95
N GLU A 163 3.47 15.15 24.06
CA GLU A 163 4.24 16.39 24.21
C GLU A 163 5.74 16.15 24.20
N LEU A 164 6.21 15.07 24.83
CA LEU A 164 7.62 14.67 24.81
C LEU A 164 8.09 14.29 23.40
N LEU A 165 7.26 13.58 22.62
CA LEU A 165 7.54 13.32 21.20
C LEU A 165 7.69 14.63 20.41
N CYS A 166 6.92 15.67 20.74
CA CYS A 166 7.04 16.98 20.11
C CYS A 166 8.30 17.76 20.50
N LYS A 167 8.96 17.40 21.60
CA LYS A 167 10.18 18.07 22.11
C LYS A 167 11.47 17.31 21.74
N ASN A 168 11.37 16.08 21.26
CA ASN A 168 12.53 15.27 20.89
C ASN A 168 13.08 15.69 19.53
N SER A 169 14.35 16.08 19.48
CA SER A 169 15.04 16.53 18.26
C SER A 169 14.95 15.53 17.11
N ASP A 170 14.96 14.24 17.41
CA ASP A 170 14.93 13.16 16.40
C ASP A 170 13.62 13.15 15.60
N PHE A 171 12.56 13.73 16.16
CA PHE A 171 11.23 13.78 15.54
C PHE A 171 10.85 15.20 15.08
N ILE A 172 11.69 16.22 15.34
CA ILE A 172 11.40 17.63 15.00
C ILE A 172 11.93 17.98 13.60
N VAL A 173 13.11 17.48 13.22
CA VAL A 173 13.78 17.80 11.95
C VAL A 173 12.85 17.47 10.77
N ASP A 174 12.71 18.40 9.82
CA ASP A 174 11.85 18.32 8.62
C ASP A 174 10.40 17.82 8.86
N THR A 175 9.78 18.24 9.97
CA THR A 175 8.35 18.01 10.21
C THR A 175 7.56 19.31 10.09
N VAL A 176 6.49 19.28 9.30
CA VAL A 176 5.62 20.45 9.08
C VAL A 176 4.45 20.43 10.07
N ASN A 177 3.97 19.25 10.43
CA ASN A 177 2.86 19.07 11.34
C ASN A 177 3.08 17.92 12.35
N TYR A 178 2.09 17.70 13.22
CA TYR A 178 2.12 16.65 14.23
C TYR A 178 2.07 15.23 13.66
N ASP A 179 1.36 15.02 12.55
CA ASP A 179 1.25 13.71 11.91
C ASP A 179 2.60 13.27 11.31
N ASP A 180 3.39 14.20 10.77
CA ASP A 180 4.76 13.92 10.32
C ASP A 180 5.64 13.39 11.46
N ARG A 181 5.50 13.99 12.66
CA ARG A 181 6.24 13.58 13.86
C ARG A 181 5.83 12.19 14.32
N LEU A 182 4.53 11.90 14.31
CA LEU A 182 4.02 10.58 14.62
C LEU A 182 4.48 9.53 13.61
N ASN A 183 4.47 9.86 12.32
CA ASN A 183 4.97 8.96 11.28
C ASN A 183 6.47 8.66 11.46
N ARG A 184 7.28 9.68 11.79
CA ARG A 184 8.70 9.45 12.16
C ARG A 184 8.85 8.56 13.38
N PHE A 185 8.03 8.77 14.41
CA PHE A 185 8.02 7.90 15.60
C PHE A 185 7.68 6.45 15.23
N ILE A 186 6.62 6.23 14.44
CA ILE A 186 6.19 4.91 13.97
C ILE A 186 7.29 4.24 13.16
N ASN A 187 7.90 4.96 12.21
CA ASN A 187 9.00 4.45 11.40
C ASN A 187 10.18 4.02 12.29
N LYS A 188 10.60 4.88 13.23
CA LYS A 188 11.70 4.57 14.15
C LYS A 188 11.37 3.38 15.05
N LEU A 189 10.13 3.29 15.54
CA LEU A 189 9.66 2.15 16.33
C LEU A 189 9.69 0.85 15.52
N SER A 190 9.16 0.88 14.29
CA SER A 190 9.21 -0.27 13.36
C SER A 190 10.65 -0.72 13.10
N THR A 191 11.58 0.21 12.83
CA THR A 191 13.00 -0.11 12.66
C THR A 191 13.58 -0.79 13.90
N ARG A 192 13.32 -0.25 15.11
CA ARG A 192 13.81 -0.85 16.36
C ARG A 192 13.24 -2.24 16.63
N ILE A 193 11.95 -2.46 16.35
CA ILE A 193 11.33 -3.78 16.51
C ILE A 193 11.97 -4.79 15.54
N ASN A 194 12.17 -4.41 14.27
CA ASN A 194 12.83 -5.26 13.28
C ASN A 194 14.29 -5.57 13.67
N GLU A 195 15.06 -4.59 14.15
CA GLU A 195 16.44 -4.81 14.63
C GLU A 195 16.52 -5.77 15.82
N CYS A 196 15.54 -5.74 16.73
CA CYS A 196 15.56 -6.56 17.94
C CYS A 196 14.88 -7.94 17.77
N MET A 197 13.87 -8.04 16.90
CA MET A 197 12.98 -9.20 16.83
C MET A 197 12.69 -9.67 15.41
N GLY A 198 13.31 -9.13 14.37
CA GLY A 198 12.98 -9.40 12.96
C GLY A 198 13.06 -10.87 12.54
N GLU A 199 13.88 -11.70 13.22
CA GLU A 199 13.93 -13.15 12.97
C GLU A 199 12.78 -13.94 13.62
N ARG A 200 11.94 -13.29 14.45
CA ARG A 200 10.90 -13.95 15.26
C ARG A 200 9.49 -13.79 14.71
N PHE A 201 9.31 -13.01 13.65
CA PHE A 201 8.01 -12.80 13.01
C PHE A 201 8.17 -12.66 11.50
N ASP A 202 7.16 -13.11 10.75
CA ASP A 202 7.16 -12.98 9.29
C ASP A 202 6.68 -11.60 8.84
N ASN A 203 5.69 -11.03 9.54
CA ASN A 203 5.08 -9.75 9.20
C ASN A 203 4.83 -8.93 10.46
N MET A 204 4.94 -7.61 10.32
CA MET A 204 4.57 -6.63 11.33
C MET A 204 3.74 -5.55 10.65
N TYR A 205 2.75 -5.01 11.37
CA TYR A 205 1.97 -3.87 10.91
C TYR A 205 1.67 -2.95 12.09
N ILE A 206 1.97 -1.67 11.95
CA ILE A 206 1.68 -0.65 12.96
C ILE A 206 0.55 0.23 12.45
N GLN A 207 -0.65 0.02 13.01
CA GLN A 207 -1.81 0.83 12.67
C GLN A 207 -2.02 1.95 13.69
N ARG A 208 -2.16 3.19 13.21
CA ARG A 208 -2.69 4.27 14.04
C ARG A 208 -4.21 4.10 14.16
N LEU A 209 -4.68 3.89 15.38
CA LEU A 209 -6.11 3.91 15.68
C LEU A 209 -6.58 5.37 15.71
N ALA A 210 -7.47 5.74 14.80
CA ALA A 210 -8.20 6.98 14.95
C ALA A 210 -9.09 6.87 16.19
N VAL A 211 -9.19 7.94 16.98
CA VAL A 211 -10.25 8.03 17.98
C VAL A 211 -11.55 8.07 17.19
N GLU A 212 -12.28 6.95 17.17
CA GLU A 212 -13.67 6.97 16.76
C GLU A 212 -14.37 7.95 17.70
N ASN A 213 -14.70 9.14 17.20
CA ASN A 213 -15.78 9.91 17.78
C ASN A 213 -17.03 9.05 17.60
N LYS A 214 -17.27 8.17 18.59
CA LYS A 214 -18.59 7.57 18.79
C LYS A 214 -19.52 8.74 19.07
N VAL A 215 -20.11 9.28 18.01
CA VAL A 215 -21.31 10.09 18.13
C VAL A 215 -22.31 9.18 18.80
N SER A 216 -22.55 9.49 20.08
CA SER A 216 -23.58 8.86 20.91
C SER A 216 -24.94 9.42 20.49
#